data_AF-A0A528TI81-F1
#
_entry.id   AF-A0A528TI81-F1
#
_cell.length_a   1.000
_cell.length_b   1.000
_cell.length_c   1.000
_cell.angle_alpha   90.00
_cell.angle_beta   90.00
_cell.angle_gamma   90.00
#
_symmetry.space_group_name_H-M   'P 1'
#
loop_
_entity.id
_entity.type
_entity.pdbx_description
1 polymer ?
#
loop_
_entity_poly.entity_id
_entity_poly.type
_entity_poly.pdbx_seq_one_letter_code
_entity_poly.pdbx_strand_id
1 'polypeptide(L)'
;HETPRGQLHVSCVTAFGNECLAPVVPEFVRRFPQLDVSIDLGNRLVDLIGEHFDVAIRVGPLNDSSLIAQRIFTQRIVFVATPQFCQQYGTPRTLDEIRACPSVTQVSGEWGRVHKFSH
;
A
#
# COMPACT_ATOMS: atom_id res chain seq x y z
N HIS A 1 -12.68 28.35 -11.76
CA HIS A 1 -11.67 27.28 -11.65
C HIS A 1 -11.28 26.87 -13.06
N GLU A 2 -9.99 26.87 -13.38
CA GLU A 2 -9.49 26.29 -14.63
C GLU A 2 -9.64 24.76 -14.60
N THR A 3 -9.91 24.16 -15.76
CA THR A 3 -9.90 22.70 -15.92
C THR A 3 -8.46 22.18 -15.79
N PRO A 4 -8.21 21.16 -14.94
CA PRO A 4 -6.90 20.53 -14.83
C PRO A 4 -6.35 20.04 -16.19
N ARG A 5 -5.05 20.26 -16.43
CA ARG A 5 -4.34 19.87 -17.65
C ARG A 5 -2.87 19.55 -17.37
N GLY A 6 -2.26 18.70 -18.18
CA GLY A 6 -0.85 18.30 -18.05
C GLY A 6 -0.67 16.87 -17.54
N GLN A 7 0.52 16.59 -17.01
CA GLN A 7 0.88 15.27 -16.46
C GLN A 7 0.58 15.23 -14.96
N LEU A 8 0.02 14.12 -14.48
CA LEU A 8 -0.13 13.80 -13.07
C LEU A 8 0.60 12.48 -12.80
N HIS A 9 1.72 12.55 -12.09
CA HIS A 9 2.55 11.40 -11.76
C HIS A 9 2.32 10.96 -10.31
N VAL A 10 1.75 9.76 -10.15
CA VAL A 10 1.33 9.22 -8.85
C VAL A 10 2.18 8.02 -8.49
N SER A 11 2.77 8.02 -7.29
CA SER A 11 3.36 6.80 -6.72
C SER A 11 2.42 6.18 -5.69
N CYS A 12 2.22 4.87 -5.74
CA CYS A 12 1.23 4.19 -4.90
C CYS A 12 1.71 2.81 -4.45
N VAL A 13 1.29 2.39 -3.25
CA VAL A 13 1.47 0.99 -2.80
C VAL A 13 0.71 0.05 -3.72
N THR A 14 1.36 -1.03 -4.16
CA THR A 14 0.86 -1.90 -5.25
C THR A 14 -0.56 -2.41 -5.00
N ALA A 15 -0.86 -2.85 -3.77
CA ALA A 15 -2.19 -3.39 -3.43
C ALA A 15 -3.30 -2.33 -3.61
N PHE A 16 -3.11 -1.13 -3.06
CA PHE A 16 -4.09 -0.04 -3.21
C PHE A 16 -4.18 0.44 -4.65
N GLY A 17 -3.04 0.50 -5.35
CA GLY A 17 -2.98 0.86 -6.76
C GLY A 17 -3.88 -0.04 -7.62
N ASN A 18 -3.78 -1.35 -7.43
CA ASN A 18 -4.57 -2.33 -8.18
C ASN A 18 -6.05 -2.38 -7.74
N GLU A 19 -6.31 -2.38 -6.44
CA GLU A 19 -7.66 -2.63 -5.91
C GLU A 19 -8.53 -1.37 -5.84
N CYS A 20 -7.93 -0.18 -5.73
CA CYS A 20 -8.67 1.06 -5.47
C CYS A 20 -8.41 2.15 -6.52
N LEU A 21 -7.16 2.38 -6.91
CA LEU A 21 -6.81 3.50 -7.79
C LEU A 21 -7.07 3.18 -9.27
N ALA A 22 -6.52 2.09 -9.79
CA ALA A 22 -6.65 1.71 -11.20
C ALA A 22 -8.12 1.62 -11.68
N PRO A 23 -9.08 1.09 -10.90
CA PRO A 23 -10.48 1.05 -11.31
C PRO A 23 -11.14 2.43 -11.52
N VAL A 24 -10.69 3.49 -10.83
CA VAL A 24 -11.31 4.82 -10.89
C VAL A 24 -10.62 5.77 -11.88
N VAL A 25 -9.39 5.47 -12.28
CA VAL A 25 -8.59 6.29 -13.21
C VAL A 25 -9.28 6.50 -14.57
N PRO A 26 -9.91 5.49 -15.20
CA PRO A 26 -10.61 5.71 -16.46
C PRO A 26 -11.73 6.75 -16.35
N GLU A 27 -12.50 6.74 -15.25
CA GLU A 27 -13.52 7.75 -15.01
C GLU A 27 -12.91 9.14 -14.81
N PHE A 28 -11.82 9.22 -14.04
CA PHE A 28 -11.11 10.46 -13.76
C PHE A 28 -10.55 11.12 -15.03
N VAL A 29 -9.89 10.34 -15.91
CA VAL A 29 -9.34 10.84 -17.18
C VAL A 29 -10.45 11.25 -18.16
N ARG A 30 -11.60 10.55 -18.19
CA ARG A 30 -12.76 11.01 -18.98
C ARG A 30 -13.31 12.35 -18.48
N ARG A 31 -13.29 12.59 -17.16
CA ARG A 31 -13.72 13.87 -16.56
C ARG A 31 -12.73 15.00 -16.87
N PHE A 32 -11.44 14.69 -17.00
CA PHE A 32 -10.37 15.64 -17.26
C PHE A 32 -9.52 15.19 -18.46
N PRO A 33 -10.03 15.34 -19.70
CA PRO A 33 -9.39 14.77 -20.89
C PRO A 33 -8.06 15.43 -21.28
N GLN A 34 -7.69 16.53 -20.63
CA GLN A 34 -6.40 17.20 -20.81
C GLN A 34 -5.34 16.75 -19.79
N LEU A 35 -5.71 15.85 -18.87
CA LEU A 35 -4.77 15.19 -17.97
C LEU A 35 -4.28 13.88 -18.59
N ASP A 36 -2.98 13.67 -18.47
CA ASP A 36 -2.35 12.38 -18.64
C ASP A 36 -1.89 11.89 -17.26
N VAL A 37 -2.21 10.64 -16.92
CA VAL A 37 -2.05 10.10 -15.57
C VAL A 37 -1.12 8.89 -15.63
N SER A 38 0.04 9.03 -15.00
CA SER A 38 1.02 7.95 -14.84
C SER A 38 1.03 7.46 -13.40
N ILE A 39 1.06 6.15 -13.20
CA ILE A 39 1.00 5.51 -11.89
C ILE A 39 2.19 4.55 -11.73
N ASP A 40 3.09 4.87 -10.81
CA ASP A 40 4.16 3.98 -10.34
C ASP A 40 3.66 3.15 -9.16
N LEU A 41 3.64 1.82 -9.32
CA LEU A 41 3.18 0.88 -8.31
C LEU A 41 4.36 0.19 -7.62
N GLY A 42 4.59 0.55 -6.37
CA GLY A 42 5.67 -0.03 -5.58
C GLY A 42 5.59 0.30 -4.10
N ASN A 43 6.32 -0.47 -3.29
CA ASN A 43 6.33 -0.31 -1.84
C ASN A 43 7.53 0.52 -1.32
N ARG A 44 8.35 1.06 -2.21
CA ARG A 44 9.45 1.95 -1.82
C ARG A 44 8.91 3.30 -1.36
N LEU A 45 9.58 3.91 -0.39
CA LEU A 45 9.41 5.34 -0.15
C LEU A 45 10.04 6.08 -1.33
N VAL A 46 9.34 7.10 -1.85
CA VAL A 46 9.83 7.93 -2.97
C VAL A 46 10.11 9.33 -2.47
N ASP A 47 11.11 9.98 -3.03
CA ASP A 47 11.28 11.43 -2.90
C ASP A 47 10.39 12.11 -3.93
N LEU A 48 9.27 12.70 -3.50
CA LEU A 48 8.32 13.33 -4.41
C LEU A 48 8.96 14.48 -5.21
N ILE A 49 9.91 15.21 -4.59
CA ILE A 49 10.55 16.36 -5.21
C ILE A 49 11.65 15.88 -6.17
N GLY A 50 12.57 15.07 -5.65
CA GLY A 50 13.73 14.60 -6.40
C GLY A 50 13.38 13.66 -7.56
N GLU A 51 12.28 12.90 -7.44
CA GLU A 51 11.83 11.94 -8.46
C GLU A 51 10.65 12.44 -9.29
N HIS A 52 10.23 13.69 -9.11
CA HIS A 52 9.15 14.32 -9.88
C HIS A 52 7.81 13.56 -9.81
N PHE A 53 7.39 13.22 -8.58
CA PHE A 53 6.02 12.76 -8.31
C PHE A 53 5.18 13.91 -7.75
N ASP A 54 3.94 14.03 -8.25
CA ASP A 54 3.00 15.01 -7.75
C ASP A 54 2.31 14.53 -6.46
N VAL A 55 2.03 13.22 -6.38
CA VAL A 55 1.29 12.61 -5.27
C VAL A 55 1.87 11.24 -4.92
N ALA A 56 2.03 10.97 -3.64
CA ALA A 56 2.32 9.63 -3.13
C ALA A 56 1.17 9.14 -2.23
N ILE A 57 0.64 7.96 -2.55
CA ILE A 57 -0.38 7.27 -1.74
C ILE A 57 0.30 6.12 -0.99
N ARG A 58 0.49 6.33 0.32
CA ARG A 58 1.25 5.43 1.21
C ARG A 58 0.43 4.96 2.40
N VAL A 59 0.90 3.87 3.00
CA VAL A 59 0.37 3.28 4.23
C VAL A 59 1.44 3.39 5.30
N GLY A 60 1.06 3.87 6.47
CA GLY A 60 1.95 3.95 7.63
C GLY A 60 1.90 5.31 8.31
N PRO A 61 2.74 5.51 9.33
CA PRO A 61 2.88 6.81 9.96
C PRO A 61 3.37 7.86 8.96
N LEU A 62 2.95 9.09 9.16
CA LEU A 62 3.50 10.24 8.46
C LEU A 62 4.80 10.64 9.17
N ASN A 63 5.90 10.68 8.41
CA ASN A 63 7.14 11.27 8.89
C ASN A 63 7.04 12.79 8.85
N ASP A 64 7.76 13.47 9.73
CA ASP A 64 7.90 14.93 9.66
C ASP A 64 8.49 15.32 8.30
N SER A 65 7.75 16.14 7.57
CA SER A 65 8.18 16.69 6.27
C SER A 65 7.50 18.03 6.01
N SER A 66 8.00 18.76 5.03
CA SER A 66 7.33 19.97 4.50
C SER A 66 6.14 19.66 3.59
N LEU A 67 5.85 18.37 3.33
CA LEU A 67 4.78 17.95 2.44
C LEU A 67 3.41 18.08 3.13
N ILE A 68 2.39 18.39 2.33
CA ILE A 68 1.00 18.33 2.78
C ILE A 68 0.55 16.87 2.76
N ALA A 69 0.10 16.38 3.91
CA ALA A 69 -0.44 15.04 4.05
C ALA A 69 -1.94 15.07 4.32
N GLN A 70 -2.69 14.23 3.60
CA GLN A 70 -4.13 14.03 3.81
C GLN A 70 -4.43 12.55 4.03
N ARG A 71 -5.06 12.22 5.16
CA ARG A 71 -5.56 10.88 5.42
C ARG A 71 -6.78 10.58 4.53
N ILE A 72 -6.68 9.57 3.67
CA ILE A 72 -7.76 9.18 2.74
C ILE A 72 -8.69 8.15 3.39
N PHE A 73 -8.13 7.14 4.07
CA PHE A 73 -8.89 6.12 4.79
C PHE A 73 -8.03 5.46 5.87
N THR A 74 -8.65 4.58 6.67
CA THR A 74 -7.96 3.72 7.63
C THR A 74 -8.19 2.28 7.22
N GLN A 75 -7.12 1.49 7.15
CA GLN A 75 -7.22 0.04 6.92
C GLN A 75 -7.21 -0.72 8.24
N ARG A 76 -7.97 -1.83 8.31
CA ARG A 76 -7.94 -2.75 9.44
C ARG A 76 -7.14 -3.99 9.06
N ILE A 77 -6.11 -4.29 9.84
CA ILE A 77 -5.37 -5.55 9.72
C ILE A 77 -6.11 -6.63 10.51
N VAL A 78 -6.32 -7.79 9.89
CA VAL A 78 -6.94 -8.96 10.51
C VAL A 78 -6.06 -10.18 10.28
N PHE A 79 -5.99 -11.07 11.27
CA PHE A 79 -5.37 -12.37 11.11
C PHE A 79 -6.38 -13.33 10.49
N VAL A 80 -5.97 -14.02 9.42
CA VAL A 80 -6.77 -15.03 8.73
C VAL A 80 -5.91 -16.28 8.55
N ALA A 81 -6.57 -17.44 8.58
CA ALA A 81 -5.95 -18.72 8.32
C ALA A 81 -6.89 -19.57 7.47
N THR A 82 -6.34 -20.46 6.64
CA THR A 82 -7.15 -21.41 5.88
C THR A 82 -7.80 -22.41 6.83
N PRO A 83 -8.96 -23.00 6.48
CA PRO A 83 -9.57 -24.06 7.30
C PRO A 83 -8.61 -25.23 7.56
N GLN A 84 -7.80 -25.59 6.55
CA GLN A 84 -6.78 -26.65 6.67
C GLN A 84 -5.73 -26.33 7.73
N PHE A 85 -5.26 -25.08 7.79
CA PHE A 85 -4.31 -24.65 8.81
C PHE A 85 -4.91 -24.82 10.22
N CYS A 86 -6.15 -24.36 10.42
CA CYS A 86 -6.85 -24.48 11.70
C CYS A 86 -7.12 -25.94 12.11
N GLN A 87 -7.37 -26.84 11.15
CA GLN A 87 -7.54 -28.28 11.44
C GLN A 87 -6.23 -28.93 11.89
N GLN A 88 -5.11 -28.52 11.30
CA GLN A 88 -3.80 -29.10 11.58
C GLN A 88 -3.16 -28.55 12.87
N TYR A 89 -3.29 -27.25 13.13
CA TYR A 89 -2.59 -26.56 14.23
C TYR A 89 -3.52 -26.03 15.33
N GLY A 90 -4.84 -26.20 15.18
CA GLY A 90 -5.84 -25.55 16.02
C GLY A 90 -6.11 -24.09 15.60
N THR A 91 -7.21 -23.52 16.10
CA THR A 91 -7.51 -22.09 15.89
C THR A 91 -6.94 -21.27 17.05
N PRO A 92 -5.95 -20.39 16.80
CA PRO A 92 -5.37 -19.58 17.86
C PRO A 92 -6.37 -18.54 18.38
N ARG A 93 -6.45 -18.39 19.69
CA ARG A 93 -7.32 -17.44 20.40
C ARG A 93 -6.56 -16.34 21.13
N THR A 94 -5.24 -16.46 21.23
CA THR A 94 -4.36 -15.49 21.88
C THR A 94 -3.20 -15.09 20.97
N LEU A 95 -2.58 -13.94 21.23
CA LEU A 95 -1.41 -13.50 20.45
C LEU A 95 -0.22 -14.46 20.61
N ASP A 96 -0.07 -15.09 21.78
CA ASP A 96 1.01 -16.04 22.01
C ASP A 96 0.79 -17.36 21.25
N GLU A 97 -0.45 -17.81 21.13
CA GLU A 97 -0.79 -18.95 20.24
C GLU A 97 -0.53 -18.63 18.76
N ILE A 98 -0.80 -17.39 18.32
CA ILE A 98 -0.44 -16.94 16.96
C ILE A 98 1.08 -16.95 16.76
N ARG A 99 1.85 -16.50 17.75
CA ARG A 99 3.32 -16.48 17.66
C ARG A 99 3.94 -17.88 17.60
N ALA A 100 3.30 -18.86 18.21
CA ALA A 100 3.72 -20.26 18.18
C ALA A 100 3.31 -21.00 16.89
N CYS A 101 2.44 -20.40 16.07
CA CYS A 101 2.03 -20.98 14.79
C CYS A 101 3.16 -20.88 13.75
N PRO A 102 3.29 -21.87 12.84
CA PRO A 102 4.16 -21.73 11.68
C PRO A 102 3.79 -20.47 10.88
N SER A 103 4.76 -19.59 10.68
CA SER A 103 4.53 -18.30 10.03
C SER A 103 5.64 -17.94 9.05
N VAL A 104 5.26 -17.21 8.01
CA VAL A 104 6.18 -16.55 7.09
C VAL A 104 6.00 -15.06 7.29
N THR A 105 6.99 -14.43 7.91
CA THR A 105 6.98 -12.98 8.12
C THR A 105 7.75 -12.30 7.00
N GLN A 106 7.13 -11.33 6.33
CA GLN A 106 7.88 -10.38 5.52
C GLN A 106 8.62 -9.43 6.46
N VAL A 107 9.92 -9.60 6.61
CA VAL A 107 10.76 -8.58 7.24
C VAL A 107 11.13 -7.59 6.13
N SER A 108 10.40 -6.49 6.04
CA SER A 108 10.89 -5.33 5.28
C SER A 108 11.83 -4.57 6.19
N GLY A 109 13.15 -4.74 6.00
CA GLY A 109 14.07 -3.65 6.28
C GLY A 109 13.77 -2.48 5.33
N GLU A 110 14.37 -1.32 5.57
CA GLU A 110 14.22 -0.13 4.71
C GLU A 110 14.41 -0.44 3.20
N TRP A 111 15.11 -1.52 2.84
CA TRP A 111 15.41 -1.90 1.46
C TRP A 111 15.36 -3.42 1.17
N GLY A 112 14.25 -4.09 1.48
CA GLY A 112 13.95 -5.39 0.87
C GLY A 112 13.94 -6.60 1.80
N ARG A 113 13.33 -7.66 1.28
CA ARG A 113 12.75 -8.80 2.02
C ARG A 113 13.79 -9.71 2.64
N VAL A 114 13.72 -9.87 3.97
CA VAL A 114 14.22 -11.08 4.64
C VAL A 114 13.01 -11.95 4.99
N HIS A 115 12.98 -13.17 4.48
CA HIS A 115 12.00 -14.17 4.88
C HIS A 115 12.60 -15.00 6.00
N LYS A 116 12.01 -14.92 7.20
CA LYS A 116 12.34 -15.83 8.29
C LYS A 116 11.31 -16.94 8.34
N PHE A 117 11.77 -18.18 8.18
CA PHE A 117 10.98 -19.38 8.38
C PHE A 117 11.26 -19.89 9.79
N SER A 118 10.23 -20.03 10.61
CA SER A 118 10.31 -20.71 11.90
C SER A 118 9.25 -21.81 11.94
N HIS A 119 9.67 -23.00 12.35
CA HIS A 119 8.79 -24.13 12.65
C HIS A 119 8.24 -24.02 14.07
#